data_AF-A0A7C6BVM0-F1
#
_entry.id   AF-A0A7C6BVM0-F1
#
_cell.length_a   1.000
_cell.length_b   1.000
_cell.length_c   1.000
_cell.angle_alpha   90.00
_cell.angle_beta   90.00
_cell.angle_gamma   90.00
#
_symmetry.space_group_name_H-M   'P 1'
#
loop_
_entity.id
_entity.type
_entity.pdbx_description
1 polymer ?
#
loop_
_entity_poly.entity_id
_entity_poly.type
_entity_poly.pdbx_seq_one_letter_code
_entity_poly.pdbx_strand_id
1 'polypeptide(L)'
;MITDVIRKGSYYQTLNDAGKKISEKHESSIGELQGFTDKFMVFRKGSYFATYDETFKKISEKHESHLGFFKNAVGSSMIFIKGSYVATYDVMFKKISERHI
;
A
#
# COMPACT_ATOMS: atom_id res chain seq x y z
N MET A 1 6.05 -13.24 4.75
CA MET A 1 5.41 -13.02 3.44
C MET A 1 3.93 -12.81 3.66
N ILE A 2 3.36 -11.76 3.08
CA ILE A 2 1.93 -11.47 3.13
C ILE A 2 1.24 -12.35 2.08
N THR A 3 0.26 -13.14 2.49
CA THR A 3 -0.60 -13.88 1.54
C THR A 3 -1.97 -13.24 1.42
N ASP A 4 -2.45 -12.64 2.51
CA ASP A 4 -3.71 -11.91 2.52
C ASP A 4 -3.69 -10.77 3.55
N VAL A 5 -4.56 -9.78 3.34
CA VAL A 5 -4.82 -8.69 4.27
C VAL A 5 -6.32 -8.55 4.44
N ILE A 6 -6.81 -8.93 5.61
CA ILE A 6 -8.25 -8.95 5.90
C ILE A 6 -8.63 -7.84 6.88
N ARG A 7 -9.88 -7.39 6.79
CA ARG A 7 -10.51 -6.51 7.79
C ARG A 7 -11.38 -7.35 8.72
N LYS A 8 -11.10 -7.31 10.02
CA LYS A 8 -11.88 -7.99 11.07
C LYS A 8 -12.33 -6.96 12.11
N GLY A 9 -13.59 -6.54 12.02
CA GLY A 9 -14.08 -5.39 12.78
C GLY A 9 -13.32 -4.11 12.39
N SER A 10 -12.82 -3.37 13.37
CA SER A 10 -12.02 -2.15 13.15
C SER A 10 -10.50 -2.40 13.06
N TYR A 11 -10.09 -3.62 12.76
CA TYR A 11 -8.67 -3.98 12.62
C TYR A 11 -8.39 -4.55 11.24
N TYR A 12 -7.26 -4.17 10.66
CA TYR A 12 -6.62 -4.89 9.57
C TYR A 12 -5.67 -5.94 10.13
N GLN A 13 -5.66 -7.12 9.53
CA GLN A 13 -4.77 -8.24 9.88
C GLN A 13 -4.01 -8.69 8.65
N THR A 14 -2.71 -8.91 8.78
CA THR A 14 -1.87 -9.56 7.78
C THR A 14 -1.81 -11.05 8.06
N LEU A 15 -1.98 -11.87 7.03
CA LEU A 15 -1.94 -13.33 7.13
C LEU A 15 -0.75 -13.89 6.34
N ASN A 16 -0.14 -14.96 6.87
CA ASN A 16 0.85 -15.74 6.14
C ASN A 16 0.19 -16.80 5.24
N ASP A 17 1.02 -17.61 4.58
CA ASP A 17 0.64 -18.72 3.69
C ASP A 17 -0.21 -19.80 4.37
N ALA A 18 -0.01 -20.05 5.65
CA ALA A 18 -0.84 -20.93 6.47
C ALA A 18 -2.18 -20.30 6.91
N GLY A 19 -2.50 -19.07 6.46
CA GLY A 19 -3.66 -18.30 6.91
C GLY A 19 -3.55 -17.80 8.36
N LYS A 20 -2.37 -17.91 8.98
CA LYS A 20 -2.12 -17.47 10.35
C LYS A 20 -1.84 -15.98 10.38
N LYS A 21 -2.45 -15.29 11.35
CA LYS A 21 -2.18 -13.88 11.64
C LYS A 21 -0.70 -13.63 11.93
N ILE A 22 -0.09 -12.73 11.17
CA ILE A 22 1.26 -12.20 11.40
C ILE A 22 1.17 -11.01 12.37
N SER A 23 0.35 -10.01 12.04
CA SER A 23 0.17 -8.80 12.83
C SER A 23 -1.24 -8.22 12.63
N GLU A 24 -1.60 -7.25 13.45
CA GLU A 24 -2.83 -6.47 13.29
C GLU A 24 -2.67 -5.01 13.71
N LYS A 25 -3.49 -4.14 13.13
CA LYS A 25 -3.50 -2.71 13.44
C LYS A 25 -4.89 -2.14 13.32
N HIS A 26 -5.25 -1.26 14.25
CA HIS A 26 -6.55 -0.57 14.22
C HIS A 26 -6.64 0.36 12.99
N GLU A 27 -7.75 0.30 12.27
CA GLU A 27 -7.96 1.03 11.00
C GLU A 27 -7.81 2.54 11.17
N SER A 28 -8.26 3.11 12.29
CA SER A 28 -8.11 4.55 12.56
C SER A 28 -6.65 5.02 12.59
N SER A 29 -5.69 4.11 12.83
CA SER A 29 -4.27 4.45 12.85
C SER A 29 -3.67 4.56 11.45
N ILE A 30 -4.14 3.76 10.50
CA ILE A 30 -3.49 3.54 9.19
C ILE A 30 -4.35 3.91 7.99
N GLY A 31 -5.66 4.07 8.17
CA GLY A 31 -6.61 4.40 7.11
C GLY A 31 -7.11 3.18 6.34
N GLU A 32 -7.40 3.37 5.07
CA GLU A 32 -8.03 2.39 4.20
C GLU A 32 -6.99 1.63 3.37
N LEU A 33 -7.11 0.30 3.32
CA LEU A 33 -6.26 -0.54 2.47
C LEU A 33 -6.56 -0.23 0.99
N GLN A 34 -5.51 0.07 0.23
CA GLN A 34 -5.60 0.33 -1.22
C GLN A 34 -5.17 -0.90 -2.03
N GLY A 35 -4.17 -1.61 -1.55
CA GLY A 35 -3.65 -2.83 -2.17
C GLY A 35 -2.43 -3.35 -1.42
N PHE A 36 -1.97 -4.55 -1.77
CA PHE A 36 -0.80 -5.18 -1.16
C PHE A 36 -0.11 -6.11 -2.14
N THR A 37 1.13 -6.46 -1.83
CA THR A 37 1.91 -7.52 -2.45
C THR A 37 2.34 -8.51 -1.38
N ASP A 38 3.13 -9.52 -1.77
CA ASP A 38 3.78 -10.46 -0.86
C ASP A 38 4.78 -9.81 0.11
N LYS A 39 5.18 -8.56 -0.17
CA LYS A 39 6.24 -7.81 0.53
C LYS A 39 5.76 -6.60 1.31
N PHE A 40 4.74 -5.88 0.82
CA PHE A 40 4.29 -4.64 1.44
C PHE A 40 2.81 -4.37 1.19
N MET A 41 2.24 -3.49 2.01
CA MET A 41 0.88 -3.00 1.88
C MET A 41 0.88 -1.50 1.58
N VAL A 42 -0.15 -1.03 0.90
CA VAL A 42 -0.42 0.39 0.62
C VAL A 42 -1.72 0.79 1.30
N PHE A 43 -1.64 1.76 2.20
CA PHE A 43 -2.80 2.36 2.86
C PHE A 43 -2.93 3.82 2.47
N ARG A 44 -4.17 4.32 2.51
CA ARG A 44 -4.48 5.74 2.37
C ARG A 44 -5.15 6.24 3.65
N LYS A 45 -4.59 7.31 4.24
CA LYS A 45 -5.17 8.00 5.39
C LYS A 45 -5.24 9.50 5.10
N GLY A 46 -6.45 10.01 4.91
CA GLY A 46 -6.65 11.37 4.42
C GLY A 46 -5.99 11.58 3.05
N SER A 47 -5.13 12.59 2.96
CA SER A 47 -4.41 12.96 1.73
C SER A 47 -3.00 12.34 1.61
N TYR A 48 -2.72 11.28 2.36
CA TYR A 48 -1.44 10.58 2.32
C TYR A 48 -1.60 9.10 1.96
N PHE A 49 -0.73 8.63 1.08
CA PHE A 49 -0.48 7.20 0.89
C PHE A 49 0.74 6.80 1.70
N ALA A 50 0.68 5.64 2.35
CA ALA A 50 1.78 5.10 3.11
C ALA A 50 1.99 3.61 2.80
N THR A 51 3.25 3.19 2.74
CA THR A 51 3.65 1.80 2.60
C THR A 51 4.01 1.21 3.95
N TYR A 52 3.62 -0.04 4.16
CA TYR A 52 3.85 -0.77 5.41
C TYR A 52 4.39 -2.17 5.11
N ASP A 53 5.25 -2.68 5.99
CA ASP A 53 5.62 -4.09 5.98
C ASP A 53 4.51 -4.97 6.58
N GLU A 54 4.69 -6.30 6.53
CA GLU A 54 3.75 -7.30 7.05
C GLU A 54 3.42 -7.17 8.55
N THR A 55 4.20 -6.41 9.30
CA THR A 55 3.99 -6.16 10.74
C THR A 55 3.27 -4.83 11.02
N PHE A 56 2.85 -4.11 9.97
CA PHE A 56 2.34 -2.73 10.01
C PHE A 56 3.39 -1.70 10.46
N LYS A 57 4.68 -1.98 10.26
CA LYS A 57 5.72 -0.95 10.40
C LYS A 57 5.71 -0.07 9.14
N LYS A 58 5.59 1.24 9.33
CA LYS A 58 5.61 2.21 8.23
C LYS A 58 7.00 2.20 7.56
N ILE A 59 7.02 2.06 6.25
CA ILE A 59 8.22 2.11 5.42
C ILE A 59 8.41 3.53 4.88
N SER A 60 7.38 4.08 4.23
CA SER A 60 7.40 5.42 3.66
C SER A 60 5.99 6.00 3.56
N GLU A 61 5.88 7.31 3.36
CA GLU A 61 4.62 7.99 3.07
C GLU A 61 4.82 9.15 2.10
N LYS A 62 3.76 9.48 1.36
CA LYS A 62 3.78 10.59 0.41
C LYS A 62 2.38 11.18 0.20
N HIS A 63 2.34 12.50 0.09
CA HIS A 63 1.08 13.22 -0.13
C HIS A 63 0.50 12.92 -1.52
N GLU A 64 -0.82 12.71 -1.59
CA GLU A 64 -1.55 12.29 -2.78
C GLU A 64 -1.38 13.24 -3.96
N SER A 65 -1.21 14.54 -3.70
CA SER A 65 -0.98 15.55 -4.74
C SER A 65 0.25 15.25 -5.62
N HIS A 66 1.21 14.46 -5.12
CA HIS A 66 2.40 14.05 -5.88
C HIS A 66 2.21 12.74 -6.64
N LEU A 67 1.17 11.96 -6.33
CA LEU A 67 0.97 10.60 -6.80
C LEU A 67 -0.26 10.46 -7.70
N GLY A 68 -1.35 11.14 -7.37
CA GLY A 68 -2.66 10.92 -7.99
C GLY A 68 -3.39 9.73 -7.37
N PHE A 69 -4.06 8.95 -8.21
CA PHE A 69 -4.90 7.82 -7.80
C PHE A 69 -4.11 6.52 -7.79
N PHE A 70 -4.23 5.74 -6.71
CA PHE A 70 -3.64 4.40 -6.65
C PHE A 70 -4.32 3.50 -7.69
N LYS A 71 -3.51 2.77 -8.47
CA LYS A 71 -3.98 1.83 -9.49
C LYS A 71 -3.77 0.38 -9.08
N ASN A 72 -2.54 0.02 -8.70
CA ASN A 72 -2.18 -1.35 -8.35
C ASN A 72 -0.83 -1.39 -7.61
N ALA A 73 -0.56 -2.47 -6.88
CA ALA A 73 0.76 -2.85 -6.37
C ALA A 73 1.14 -4.23 -6.90
N VAL A 74 2.38 -4.41 -7.36
CA VAL A 74 2.88 -5.68 -7.89
C VAL A 74 4.37 -5.84 -7.59
N GLY A 75 4.76 -7.02 -7.10
CA GLY A 75 6.13 -7.31 -6.68
C GLY A 75 6.64 -6.30 -5.65
N SER A 76 7.66 -5.52 -6.02
CA SER A 76 8.25 -4.48 -5.16
C SER A 76 7.88 -3.05 -5.61
N SER A 77 6.81 -2.90 -6.40
CA SER A 77 6.43 -1.63 -7.02
C SER A 77 4.94 -1.35 -6.88
N MET A 78 4.58 -0.08 -7.02
CA MET A 78 3.20 0.39 -7.04
C MET A 78 2.99 1.39 -8.18
N ILE A 79 1.78 1.39 -8.72
CA ILE A 79 1.39 2.15 -9.90
C ILE A 79 0.32 3.16 -9.50
N PHE A 80 0.53 4.41 -9.92
CA PHE A 80 -0.43 5.49 -9.74
C PHE A 80 -0.79 6.14 -11.08
N ILE A 81 -1.97 6.75 -11.14
CA ILE A 81 -2.44 7.55 -12.28
C ILE A 81 -2.56 9.00 -11.84
N LYS A 82 -1.89 9.92 -12.53
CA LYS A 82 -2.00 11.36 -12.30
C LYS A 82 -2.21 12.09 -13.62
N GLY A 83 -3.44 12.58 -13.84
CA GLY A 83 -3.83 13.12 -15.13
C GLY A 83 -3.69 12.07 -16.24
N SER A 84 -3.07 12.44 -17.36
CA SER A 84 -2.80 11.55 -18.50
C SER A 84 -1.53 10.72 -18.36
N TYR A 85 -1.04 10.49 -17.14
CA TYR A 85 0.19 9.73 -16.89
C TYR A 85 -0.04 8.55 -15.95
N VAL A 86 0.59 7.42 -16.29
CA VAL A 86 0.72 6.25 -15.42
C VAL A 86 2.17 6.18 -14.97
N ALA A 87 2.40 6.25 -13.67
CA ALA A 87 3.72 6.25 -13.06
C ALA A 87 3.92 5.04 -12.14
N THR A 88 5.10 4.42 -12.23
CA THR A 88 5.53 3.31 -11.37
C THR A 88 6.48 3.85 -10.32
N TYR A 89 6.28 3.45 -9.08
CA TYR A 89 7.11 3.82 -7.94
C TYR A 89 7.61 2.58 -7.20
N ASP A 90 8.76 2.68 -6.56
CA ASP A 90 9.21 1.69 -5.56
C ASP A 90 8.45 1.84 -4.23
N VAL A 91 8.71 0.95 -3.28
CA VAL A 91 8.11 0.97 -1.93
C VAL A 91 8.38 2.26 -1.14
N MET A 92 9.42 3.02 -1.52
CA MET A 92 9.84 4.29 -0.91
C MET A 92 9.24 5.50 -1.65
N PHE A 93 8.28 5.28 -2.56
CA PHE A 93 7.70 6.29 -3.44
C PHE A 93 8.72 7.04 -4.33
N LYS A 94 9.85 6.41 -4.67
CA LYS A 94 10.76 6.90 -5.72
C LYS A 94 10.22 6.49 -7.08
N LYS A 95 10.10 7.46 -8.00
CA LYS A 95 9.58 7.20 -9.35
C LYS A 95 10.58 6.34 -10.12
N ILE A 96 10.13 5.19 -10.62
CA ILE A 96 10.91 4.27 -11.46
C ILE A 96 10.68 4.61 -12.94
N SER A 97 9.43 4.79 -13.33
CA SER A 97 9.05 5.06 -14.72
C SER A 97 7.72 5.81 -14.80
N GLU A 98 7.46 6.41 -15.95
CA GLU A 98 6.21 7.12 -16.26
C GLU A 98 5.93 7.02 -17.76
N ARG A 99 4.65 6.89 -18.12
CA ARG A 99 4.20 6.90 -19.51
C ARG A 99 2.89 7.67 -19.65
N HIS A 100 2.71 8.32 -20.79
CA HIS A 100 1.44 8.94 -21.17
C HIS A 100 0.41 7.84 -21.54
N ILE A 101 -0.87 8.11 -21.29
CA ILE A 101 -2.00 7.25 -21.67
C ILE A 101 -2.91 7.89 -22.72
#